data_AF-A0A178V4Y2-F1
#
_entry.id   AF-A0A178V4Y2-F1
#
_cell.length_a   1.000
_cell.length_b   1.000
_cell.length_c   1.000
_cell.angle_alpha   90.00
_cell.angle_beta   90.00
_cell.angle_gamma   90.00
#
_symmetry.space_group_name_H-M   'P 1'
#
loop_
_entity.id
_entity.type
_entity.pdbx_description
1 polymer ?
#
loop_
_entity_poly.entity_id
_entity_poly.type
_entity_poly.pdbx_seq_one_letter_code
_entity_poly.pdbx_strand_id
1 'polypeptide(L)'
;MAFTVTTMCWSIIEYGGQLESNGELGHAIDAVKWGTDYFIKAHPEPNVLYGEVGDGKSDHYCWQRPEEMTTDRRAYKIDRNNPGSDLAGETAAAMAAASIVFHRSDPSYSAELLRHAHQVLKP
;
A
#
# COMPACT_ATOMS: atom_id res chain seq x y z
N MET A 1 3.56 -5.78 -3.04
CA MET A 1 2.25 -5.15 -2.71
C MET A 1 2.14 -3.73 -3.27
N ALA A 2 3.04 -2.79 -2.93
CA ALA A 2 2.96 -1.39 -3.38
C ALA A 2 2.79 -1.22 -4.90
N PHE A 3 3.61 -1.88 -5.72
CA PHE A 3 3.50 -1.88 -7.18
C PHE A 3 2.10 -2.23 -7.71
N THR A 4 1.42 -3.20 -7.08
CA THR A 4 0.06 -3.57 -7.44
C THR A 4 -0.90 -2.42 -7.21
N VAL A 5 -0.80 -1.74 -6.06
CA VAL A 5 -1.63 -0.57 -5.75
C VAL A 5 -1.35 0.57 -6.71
N THR A 6 -0.09 0.88 -7.01
CA THR A 6 0.29 1.88 -8.03
C THR A 6 -0.37 1.57 -9.38
N THR A 7 -0.28 0.32 -9.84
CA THR A 7 -0.83 -0.12 -11.12
C THR A 7 -2.37 -0.10 -11.12
N MET A 8 -3.02 -0.47 -10.01
CA MET A 8 -4.47 -0.37 -9.87
C MET A 8 -4.95 1.08 -9.91
N CYS A 9 -4.28 1.98 -9.21
CA CYS A 9 -4.56 3.42 -9.28
C CYS A 9 -4.43 3.93 -10.72
N TRP A 10 -3.35 3.54 -11.42
CA TRP A 10 -3.16 3.92 -12.81
C TRP A 10 -4.32 3.42 -13.69
N SER A 11 -4.73 2.15 -13.54
CA SER A 11 -5.90 1.60 -14.25
C SER A 11 -7.18 2.40 -13.98
N ILE A 12 -7.44 2.77 -12.72
CA ILE A 12 -8.62 3.57 -12.35
C ILE A 12 -8.55 4.98 -12.98
N ILE A 13 -7.37 5.59 -13.01
CA ILE A 13 -7.18 6.93 -13.58
C ILE A 13 -7.43 6.92 -15.10
N GLU A 14 -6.91 5.92 -15.82
CA GLU A 14 -7.03 5.85 -17.28
C GLU A 14 -8.39 5.30 -17.74
N TYR A 15 -8.92 4.30 -17.03
CA TYR A 15 -10.06 3.50 -17.47
C TYR A 15 -11.24 3.52 -16.49
N GLY A 16 -11.30 4.52 -15.60
CA GLY A 16 -12.34 4.65 -14.59
C GLY A 16 -13.77 4.61 -15.15
N GLY A 17 -14.00 5.23 -16.32
CA GLY A 17 -15.31 5.21 -16.98
C GLY A 17 -15.72 3.81 -17.48
N GLN A 18 -14.76 3.01 -17.98
CA GLN A 18 -14.99 1.64 -18.41
C GLN A 18 -15.26 0.73 -17.20
N LEU A 19 -14.51 0.92 -16.11
CA LEU A 19 -14.76 0.22 -14.85
C LEU A 19 -16.14 0.56 -14.30
N GLU A 20 -16.54 1.84 -14.35
CA GLU A 20 -17.86 2.30 -13.91
C GLU A 20 -18.97 1.69 -14.76
N SER A 21 -18.83 1.69 -16.09
CA SER A 21 -19.82 1.11 -17.00
C SER A 21 -20.05 -0.39 -16.81
N ASN A 22 -19.07 -1.09 -16.21
CA ASN A 22 -19.15 -2.52 -15.88
C ASN A 22 -19.45 -2.78 -14.39
N GLY A 23 -19.65 -1.74 -13.58
CA GLY A 23 -19.95 -1.87 -12.15
C GLY A 23 -18.75 -2.19 -11.25
N GLU A 24 -17.52 -2.16 -11.77
CA GLU A 24 -16.30 -2.59 -11.07
C GLU A 24 -15.50 -1.44 -10.44
N LEU A 25 -15.82 -0.18 -10.76
CA LEU A 25 -15.06 0.97 -10.25
C LEU A 25 -15.05 1.02 -8.71
N GLY A 26 -16.19 0.74 -8.07
CA GLY A 26 -16.27 0.69 -6.60
C GLY A 26 -15.34 -0.35 -6.01
N HIS A 27 -15.36 -1.58 -6.53
CA HIS A 27 -14.48 -2.66 -6.08
C HIS A 27 -12.99 -2.34 -6.29
N ALA A 28 -12.65 -1.72 -7.42
CA ALA A 28 -11.27 -1.30 -7.70
C ALA A 28 -10.80 -0.23 -6.70
N ILE A 29 -11.64 0.75 -6.38
CA ILE A 29 -11.35 1.80 -5.39
C ILE A 29 -11.21 1.19 -3.98
N ASP A 30 -12.11 0.28 -3.60
CA ASP A 30 -12.07 -0.39 -2.29
C ASP A 30 -10.77 -1.21 -2.12
N ALA A 31 -10.33 -1.90 -3.17
CA ALA A 31 -9.07 -2.64 -3.16
C ALA A 31 -7.84 -1.73 -3.03
N VAL A 32 -7.84 -0.57 -3.73
CA VAL A 32 -6.79 0.45 -3.53
C VAL A 32 -6.82 0.94 -2.08
N LYS A 33 -8.00 1.26 -1.54
CA LYS A 33 -8.16 1.74 -0.17
C LYS A 33 -7.61 0.74 0.85
N TRP A 34 -7.87 -0.54 0.66
CA TRP A 34 -7.36 -1.60 1.54
C TRP A 34 -5.83 -1.61 1.58
N GLY A 35 -5.19 -1.51 0.40
CA GLY A 35 -3.74 -1.43 0.29
C GLY A 35 -3.17 -0.17 0.94
N THR A 36 -3.79 0.99 0.73
CA THR A 36 -3.30 2.25 1.29
C THR A 36 -3.56 2.40 2.79
N ASP A 37 -4.66 1.86 3.32
CA ASP A 37 -4.90 1.78 4.76
C ASP A 37 -3.80 0.95 5.46
N TYR A 38 -3.33 -0.11 4.79
CA TYR A 38 -2.18 -0.88 5.25
C TYR A 38 -0.87 -0.06 5.20
N PHE A 39 -0.61 0.67 4.10
CA PHE A 39 0.61 1.49 4.00
C PHE A 39 0.67 2.63 5.03
N ILE A 40 -0.47 3.27 5.35
CA ILE A 40 -0.54 4.27 6.42
C ILE A 40 -0.14 3.64 7.76
N LYS A 41 -0.63 2.45 8.08
CA LYS A 41 -0.23 1.72 9.30
C LYS A 41 1.24 1.28 9.27
N ALA A 42 1.75 0.91 8.09
CA ALA A 42 3.14 0.51 7.89
C ALA A 42 4.11 1.69 7.93
N HIS A 43 3.64 2.95 7.83
CA HIS A 43 4.42 4.17 8.00
C HIS A 43 3.93 4.95 9.24
N PRO A 44 4.18 4.45 10.47
CA PRO A 44 3.64 5.02 11.70
C PRO A 44 4.29 6.34 12.11
N GLU A 45 5.52 6.59 11.68
CA GLU A 45 6.29 7.78 12.00
C GLU A 45 7.27 8.13 10.87
N PRO A 46 7.77 9.37 10.79
CA PRO A 46 8.65 9.79 9.71
C PRO A 46 9.92 8.92 9.59
N ASN A 47 10.29 8.56 8.36
CA ASN A 47 11.48 7.76 8.01
C ASN A 47 11.46 6.31 8.56
N VAL A 48 10.29 5.79 8.93
CA VAL A 48 10.11 4.39 9.32
C VAL A 48 9.03 3.77 8.45
N LEU A 49 9.39 2.77 7.66
CA LEU A 49 8.45 2.03 6.82
C LEU A 49 8.60 0.53 7.05
N TYR A 50 7.53 -0.14 7.44
CA TYR A 50 7.47 -1.59 7.49
C TYR A 50 7.26 -2.17 6.08
N GLY A 51 8.19 -3.01 5.65
CA GLY A 51 8.20 -3.59 4.30
C GLY A 51 7.66 -5.01 4.21
N GLU A 52 7.74 -5.76 5.31
CA GLU A 52 7.39 -7.18 5.33
C GLU A 52 6.85 -7.58 6.70
N VAL A 53 5.87 -8.49 6.70
CA VAL A 53 5.30 -9.10 7.90
C VAL A 53 5.18 -10.60 7.65
N GLY A 54 6.00 -11.38 8.35
CA GLY A 54 6.19 -12.81 8.07
C GLY A 54 7.66 -13.15 7.95
N ASP A 55 8.04 -14.35 8.39
CA ASP A 55 9.31 -14.97 8.00
C ASP A 55 9.04 -15.99 6.89
N GLY A 56 9.58 -15.75 5.70
CA GLY A 56 9.29 -16.58 4.53
C GLY A 56 9.65 -18.06 4.68
N LYS A 57 10.63 -18.42 5.53
CA LYS A 57 10.99 -19.83 5.75
C LYS A 57 9.91 -20.55 6.55
N SER A 58 9.53 -19.99 7.69
CA SER A 58 8.51 -20.58 8.56
C SER A 58 7.13 -20.55 7.91
N ASP A 59 6.81 -19.47 7.19
CA ASP A 59 5.55 -19.33 6.44
C ASP A 59 5.41 -20.41 5.37
N HIS A 60 6.44 -20.60 4.52
CA HIS A 60 6.39 -21.58 3.42
C HIS A 60 6.56 -23.04 3.86
N TYR A 61 7.03 -23.29 5.09
CA TYR A 61 7.11 -24.65 5.62
C TYR A 61 5.72 -25.21 5.98
N CYS A 62 4.75 -24.34 6.23
CA CYS A 62 3.42 -24.73 6.66
C CYS A 62 2.39 -24.68 5.52
N TRP A 63 1.59 -25.73 5.37
CA TRP A 63 0.42 -25.71 4.51
C TRP A 63 -0.86 -25.73 5.35
N GLN A 64 -1.36 -24.55 5.67
CA GLN A 64 -2.55 -24.36 6.51
C GLN A 64 -3.38 -23.18 6.02
N ARG A 65 -4.61 -23.09 6.53
CA ARG A 65 -5.46 -21.94 6.27
C ARG A 65 -4.88 -20.69 6.94
N PRO A 66 -4.91 -19.51 6.29
CA PRO A 66 -4.37 -18.29 6.88
C PRO A 66 -5.04 -17.91 8.21
N GLU A 67 -6.32 -18.28 8.41
CA GLU A 67 -7.06 -18.04 9.66
C GLU A 67 -6.55 -18.85 10.86
N GLU A 68 -5.78 -19.91 10.62
CA GLU A 68 -5.33 -20.87 11.63
C GLU A 68 -3.80 -20.82 11.83
N MET A 69 -3.13 -19.82 11.25
CA MET A 69 -1.67 -19.75 11.25
C MET A 69 -1.07 -19.48 12.64
N THR A 70 -0.10 -20.30 13.01
CA THR A 70 0.69 -20.15 14.26
C THR A 70 2.19 -19.91 14.01
N THR A 71 2.61 -19.71 12.75
CA THR A 71 4.00 -19.40 12.39
C THR A 71 4.39 -17.99 12.86
N ASP A 72 5.70 -17.71 12.97
CA ASP A 72 6.17 -16.38 13.33
C ASP A 72 5.81 -15.37 12.23
N ARG A 73 5.22 -14.24 12.63
CA ARG A 73 4.78 -13.15 11.75
C ARG A 73 5.48 -11.84 12.09
N ARG A 74 6.78 -11.92 12.34
CA ARG A 74 7.61 -10.76 12.66
C ARG A 74 7.50 -9.69 11.57
N ALA A 75 7.43 -8.44 12.00
CA ALA A 75 7.45 -7.28 11.11
C ALA A 75 8.89 -6.77 10.92
N TYR A 76 9.25 -6.46 9.68
CA TYR A 76 10.55 -5.92 9.28
C TYR A 76 10.37 -4.53 8.69
N LYS A 77 11.29 -3.63 9.03
CA LYS A 77 11.25 -2.23 8.62
C LYS A 77 12.53 -1.77 7.96
N ILE A 78 12.39 -0.75 7.14
CA ILE A 78 13.48 0.12 6.72
C ILE A 78 13.44 1.41 7.54
N ASP A 79 14.62 1.98 7.77
CA ASP A 79 14.82 3.27 8.41
C ASP A 79 16.12 3.92 7.94
N ARG A 80 16.50 5.06 8.52
CA ARG A 80 17.73 5.77 8.15
C ARG A 80 19.02 4.95 8.34
N ASN A 81 19.01 3.99 9.27
CA ASN A 81 20.17 3.14 9.52
C ASN A 81 20.16 1.88 8.64
N ASN A 82 18.97 1.47 8.17
CA ASN A 82 18.74 0.30 7.31
C ASN A 82 17.84 0.71 6.14
N PRO A 83 18.38 1.41 5.13
CA PRO A 83 17.57 2.02 4.07
C PRO A 83 17.05 1.00 3.06
N GLY A 84 15.98 1.35 2.34
CA GLY A 84 15.41 0.59 1.22
C GLY A 84 14.68 1.50 0.24
N SER A 85 15.44 2.14 -0.65
CA SER A 85 14.93 3.20 -1.53
C SER A 85 13.92 2.71 -2.57
N ASP A 86 14.04 1.45 -3.00
CA ASP A 86 13.09 0.79 -3.90
C ASP A 86 11.73 0.60 -3.23
N LEU A 87 11.69 -0.01 -2.05
CA LEU A 87 10.49 -0.20 -1.25
C LEU A 87 9.84 1.13 -0.88
N ALA A 88 10.64 2.10 -0.42
CA ALA A 88 10.17 3.43 -0.07
C ALA A 88 9.60 4.15 -1.30
N GLY A 89 10.36 4.18 -2.41
CA GLY A 89 9.95 4.83 -3.65
C GLY A 89 8.65 4.29 -4.20
N GLU A 90 8.50 2.96 -4.25
CA GLU A 90 7.28 2.33 -4.77
C GLU A 90 6.08 2.53 -3.84
N THR A 91 6.28 2.50 -2.51
CA THR A 91 5.20 2.76 -1.55
C THR A 91 4.75 4.23 -1.59
N ALA A 92 5.68 5.16 -1.80
CA ALA A 92 5.37 6.56 -2.03
C ALA A 92 4.61 6.76 -3.36
N ALA A 93 5.02 6.09 -4.44
CA ALA A 93 4.32 6.13 -5.72
C ALA A 93 2.88 5.61 -5.59
N ALA A 94 2.67 4.50 -4.87
CA ALA A 94 1.35 3.93 -4.62
C ALA A 94 0.43 4.92 -3.90
N MET A 95 0.90 5.54 -2.81
CA MET A 95 0.12 6.52 -2.04
C MET A 95 -0.13 7.82 -2.84
N ALA A 96 0.86 8.28 -3.60
CA ALA A 96 0.68 9.44 -4.48
C ALA A 96 -0.36 9.18 -5.58
N ALA A 97 -0.30 8.02 -6.25
CA ALA A 97 -1.28 7.66 -7.27
C ALA A 97 -2.69 7.48 -6.67
N ALA A 98 -2.80 6.84 -5.50
CA ALA A 98 -4.06 6.71 -4.79
C ALA A 98 -4.65 8.05 -4.39
N SER A 99 -3.82 9.05 -4.04
CA SER A 99 -4.30 10.40 -3.73
C SER A 99 -5.05 11.05 -4.90
N ILE A 100 -4.71 10.71 -6.15
CA ILE A 100 -5.41 11.18 -7.35
C ILE A 100 -6.78 10.51 -7.45
N VAL A 101 -6.84 9.19 -7.21
CA VAL A 101 -8.09 8.40 -7.23
C VAL A 101 -9.10 8.95 -6.21
N PHE A 102 -8.65 9.24 -4.98
CA PHE A 102 -9.53 9.75 -3.91
C PHE A 102 -9.75 11.26 -3.93
N HIS A 103 -9.08 12.02 -4.81
CA HIS A 103 -9.05 13.48 -4.75
C HIS A 103 -10.44 14.15 -4.70
N ARG A 104 -11.43 13.59 -5.41
CA ARG A 104 -12.79 14.14 -5.47
C ARG A 104 -13.74 13.51 -4.44
N SER A 105 -13.61 12.21 -4.19
CA SER A 105 -14.53 11.45 -3.34
C SER A 105 -14.18 11.55 -1.86
N ASP A 106 -12.89 11.65 -1.52
CA ASP A 106 -12.40 11.82 -0.16
C ASP A 106 -11.14 12.71 -0.15
N PRO A 107 -11.31 14.04 -0.20
CA PRO A 107 -10.19 14.99 -0.20
C PRO A 107 -9.32 14.91 1.06
N SER A 108 -9.90 14.52 2.21
CA SER A 108 -9.17 14.39 3.46
C SER A 108 -8.19 13.21 3.38
N TYR A 109 -8.67 12.05 2.93
CA TYR A 109 -7.84 10.87 2.73
C TYR A 109 -6.80 11.08 1.63
N SER A 110 -7.16 11.75 0.53
CA SER A 110 -6.20 12.16 -0.52
C SER A 110 -5.04 13.00 0.04
N ALA A 111 -5.33 14.00 0.89
CA ALA A 111 -4.30 14.81 1.54
C ALA A 111 -3.44 13.99 2.53
N GLU A 112 -4.03 13.06 3.27
CA GLU A 112 -3.30 12.14 4.14
C GLU A 112 -2.31 11.27 3.35
N LEU A 113 -2.76 10.67 2.23
CA LEU A 113 -1.92 9.84 1.37
C LEU A 113 -0.75 10.63 0.79
N LEU A 114 -0.97 11.87 0.31
CA LEU A 114 0.11 12.73 -0.18
C LEU A 114 1.15 13.05 0.90
N ARG A 115 0.69 13.31 2.13
CA ARG A 115 1.58 13.55 3.27
C ARG A 115 2.47 12.33 3.54
N HIS A 116 1.90 11.12 3.59
CA HIS A 116 2.67 9.89 3.75
C HIS A 116 3.63 9.67 2.56
N ALA A 117 3.17 9.84 1.32
CA ALA A 117 4.00 9.69 0.12
C ALA A 117 5.25 10.59 0.15
N HIS A 118 5.08 11.86 0.55
CA HIS A 118 6.20 12.79 0.67
C HIS A 118 7.19 12.41 1.77
N GLN A 119 6.71 11.92 2.91
CA GLN A 119 7.56 11.51 4.02
C GLN A 119 8.35 10.23 3.71
N VAL A 120 7.70 9.25 3.07
CA VAL A 120 8.34 8.00 2.67
C VAL A 120 9.39 8.21 1.58
N LEU A 121 9.13 9.11 0.61
CA LEU A 121 10.07 9.39 -0.49
C LEU A 121 11.32 10.16 -0.03
N LYS A 122 11.26 10.83 1.12
CA LYS A 122 12.38 11.60 1.70
C LYS A 122 12.87 10.96 3.02
N PRO A 123 13.38 9.72 2.98
CA PRO A 123 13.86 9.03 4.19
C PRO A 123 15.09 9.69 4.82
#